data_AF-A0AAD9VC83-F1
#
_entry.id   AF-A0AAD9VC83-F1
#
_cell.length_a   1.000
_cell.length_b   1.000
_cell.length_c   1.000
_cell.angle_alpha   90.00
_cell.angle_beta   90.00
_cell.angle_gamma   90.00
#
_symmetry.space_group_name_H-M   'P 1'
#
loop_
_entity.id
_entity.type
_entity.pdbx_description
1 polymer ?
#
loop_
_entity_poly.entity_id
_entity_poly.type
_entity_poly.pdbx_seq_one_letter_code
_entity_poly.pdbx_strand_id
1 'polypeptide(L)' 'CRNCDYQQEADNSCIYVNKITHEVNELTQIVTDVIADPTLPRTDEHQCPKCRHKEAVFFQSQSSKAD' A
#
# COMPACT_ATOMS: atom_id res chain seq x y z
N CYS A 1 -8.27 13.34 -28.65
CA CYS A 1 -7.72 11.97 -28.79
C CYS A 1 -6.64 12.00 -29.87
N ARG A 2 -5.63 11.12 -29.87
CA ARG A 2 -4.59 11.14 -30.92
C ARG A 2 -5.09 10.63 -32.29
N ASN A 3 -6.16 9.82 -32.28
CA ASN A 3 -6.64 9.11 -33.47
C ASN A 3 -8.05 9.57 -33.92
N CYS A 4 -8.66 10.54 -33.25
CA CYS A 4 -9.99 11.08 -33.61
C CYS A 4 -10.25 12.45 -32.97
N ASP A 5 -11.37 13.08 -33.33
CA ASP A 5 -11.75 14.45 -32.92
C ASP A 5 -12.32 14.57 -31.49
N TYR A 6 -12.35 13.48 -30.72
CA TYR A 6 -12.87 13.49 -29.36
C TYR A 6 -12.05 14.40 -28.42
N GLN A 7 -12.75 15.28 -27.68
CA GLN A 7 -12.19 16.22 -26.71
C GLN A 7 -13.03 16.24 -25.42
N GLN A 8 -12.38 16.53 -24.30
CA GLN A 8 -12.98 16.60 -22.97
C GLN A 8 -12.19 17.62 -22.13
N GLU A 9 -12.90 18.39 -21.29
CA GLU A 9 -12.30 19.28 -20.30
C GLU A 9 -11.77 18.49 -19.10
N ALA A 10 -10.63 18.91 -18.54
CA ALA A 10 -9.98 18.20 -17.45
C ALA A 10 -10.51 18.64 -16.09
N ASP A 11 -10.87 17.68 -15.22
CA ASP A 11 -11.30 17.95 -13.84
C ASP A 11 -10.15 18.44 -12.94
N ASN A 12 -8.90 18.13 -13.32
CA ASN A 12 -7.68 18.53 -12.63
C ASN A 12 -6.70 19.16 -13.63
N SER A 13 -6.15 20.33 -13.28
CA SER A 13 -5.16 21.05 -14.10
C SER A 13 -3.76 20.45 -14.05
N CYS A 14 -3.52 19.51 -13.12
CA CYS A 14 -2.22 18.86 -12.97
C CYS A 14 -1.97 17.84 -14.10
N ILE A 15 -1.07 18.20 -15.03
CA ILE A 15 -0.68 17.36 -16.17
C ILE A 15 0.50 16.42 -15.88
N TYR A 16 1.33 16.74 -14.90
CA TYR A 16 2.54 15.99 -14.58
C TYR A 16 2.92 16.17 -13.11
N VAL A 17 3.30 15.06 -12.46
CA VAL A 17 3.84 15.05 -11.09
C VAL A 17 5.09 14.19 -11.06
N ASN A 18 6.18 14.73 -10.51
CA ASN A 18 7.36 13.97 -10.13
C ASN A 18 7.47 13.92 -8.61
N LYS A 19 7.29 12.75 -8.01
CA LYS A 19 7.47 12.55 -6.56
C LYS A 19 8.93 12.19 -6.29
N ILE A 20 9.70 13.18 -5.84
CA ILE A 20 11.14 13.05 -5.58
C ILE A 20 11.37 12.27 -4.28
N THR A 21 10.62 12.59 -3.24
CA THR A 21 10.59 11.81 -2.00
C THR A 21 9.54 10.72 -2.12
N HIS A 22 9.95 9.49 -1.81
CA HIS A 22 9.09 8.32 -1.93
C HIS A 22 8.52 7.99 -0.55
N GLU A 23 7.52 8.75 -0.11
CA GLU A 23 6.67 8.35 1.02
C GLU A 23 5.69 7.29 0.50
N VAL A 24 6.17 6.05 0.42
CA VAL A 24 5.30 4.91 0.15
C VAL A 24 4.52 4.63 1.40
N ASN A 25 3.19 4.64 1.31
CA ASN A 25 2.39 4.04 2.34
C ASN A 25 2.61 2.51 2.27
N GLU A 26 3.48 1.98 3.13
CA GLU A 26 3.82 0.56 3.16
C GLU A 26 2.57 -0.34 3.27
N LEU A 27 1.51 0.16 3.94
CA LEU A 27 0.24 -0.56 4.06
C LEU A 27 -0.46 -0.81 2.71
N THR A 28 -0.21 0.03 1.70
CA THR A 28 -0.79 -0.15 0.35
C THR A 28 -0.12 -1.28 -0.44
N GLN A 29 1.07 -1.71 -0.01
CA GLN A 29 1.82 -2.79 -0.66
C GLN A 29 1.63 -4.15 0.03
N ILE A 30 0.95 -4.19 1.17
CA ILE A 30 0.71 -5.42 1.91
C ILE A 30 -0.38 -6.23 1.19
N VAL A 31 0.00 -7.41 0.70
CA VAL A 31 -0.95 -8.39 0.16
C VAL A 31 -1.63 -9.09 1.33
N THR A 32 -2.93 -9.31 1.24
CA THR A 32 -3.70 -9.99 2.31
C THR A 32 -3.28 -11.45 2.51
N ASP A 33 -2.57 -12.07 1.59
CA ASP A 33 -2.22 -13.50 1.70
C ASP A 33 -1.11 -13.78 2.73
N VAL A 34 -0.43 -12.74 3.22
CA VAL A 34 0.61 -12.86 4.26
C VAL A 34 0.09 -13.49 5.55
N ILE A 35 -1.20 -13.39 5.86
CA ILE A 35 -1.81 -14.05 7.04
C ILE A 35 -1.80 -15.58 6.95
N ALA A 36 -1.69 -16.16 5.75
CA ALA A 36 -1.66 -17.61 5.57
C ALA A 36 -0.24 -18.19 5.63
N ASP A 37 0.80 -17.37 5.61
CA ASP A 37 2.18 -17.82 5.61
C ASP A 37 2.55 -18.41 6.99
N PRO A 38 2.92 -19.70 7.07
CA PRO A 38 3.33 -20.33 8.32
C PRO A 38 4.75 -19.93 8.76
N THR A 39 5.54 -19.30 7.89
CA THR A 39 6.93 -18.89 8.18
C THR A 39 7.01 -17.53 8.88
N LEU A 40 5.93 -16.76 8.88
CA LEU A 40 5.88 -15.46 9.54
C LEU A 40 5.53 -15.57 11.04
N PRO A 41 6.16 -14.75 11.91
CA PRO A 41 5.88 -14.77 13.34
C PRO A 41 4.47 -14.23 13.66
N ARG A 42 3.84 -14.85 14.66
CA ARG A 42 2.51 -14.48 15.20
C ARG A 42 2.64 -14.07 16.66
N THR A 43 1.82 -13.11 17.09
CA THR A 43 1.70 -12.71 18.49
C THR A 43 0.24 -12.40 18.83
N ASP A 44 -0.11 -12.53 20.10
CA ASP A 44 -1.39 -12.19 20.72
C ASP A 44 -1.33 -10.95 21.62
N GLU A 45 -0.16 -10.31 21.71
CA GLU A 45 0.11 -9.15 22.56
C GLU A 45 -0.60 -7.88 22.05
N HIS A 46 -0.88 -7.80 20.75
CA HIS A 46 -1.45 -6.62 20.10
C HIS A 46 -2.85 -6.86 19.56
N GLN A 47 -3.84 -6.20 20.17
CA GLN A 47 -5.23 -6.30 19.75
C GLN A 47 -5.51 -5.48 18.48
N CYS A 48 -6.20 -6.08 17.50
CA CYS A 48 -6.65 -5.40 16.29
C CYS A 48 -7.57 -4.21 16.64
N PRO A 49 -7.29 -2.98 16.16
CA PRO A 49 -8.08 -1.80 16.47
C PRO A 49 -9.48 -1.82 15.85
N LYS A 50 -9.72 -2.65 14.83
CA LYS A 50 -11.04 -2.76 14.15
C LYS A 50 -11.94 -3.82 14.77
N CYS A 51 -11.46 -5.05 14.95
CA CYS A 51 -12.28 -6.20 15.36
C CYS A 51 -11.96 -6.74 16.75
N ARG A 52 -10.96 -6.19 17.45
CA ARG A 52 -10.55 -6.62 18.80
C ARG A 52 -10.03 -8.05 18.91
N HIS A 53 -9.75 -8.71 17.79
CA HIS A 53 -9.04 -10.00 17.79
C HIS A 53 -7.56 -9.81 18.18
N LYS A 54 -6.96 -10.81 18.83
CA LYS A 54 -5.59 -10.71 19.38
C LYS A 54 -4.51 -11.24 18.47
N GLU A 55 -4.79 -12.25 17.64
CA GLU A 55 -3.77 -12.80 16.75
C GLU A 55 -3.46 -11.83 15.61
N ALA A 56 -2.18 -11.50 15.47
CA ALA A 56 -1.67 -10.70 14.37
C ALA A 56 -0.32 -11.26 13.88
N VAL A 57 -0.09 -11.13 12.58
CA VAL A 57 1.17 -11.49 11.91
C VAL A 57 2.01 -10.22 11.78
N PHE A 58 3.30 -10.33 12.10
CA PHE A 58 4.25 -9.22 12.03
C PHE A 58 5.34 -9.53 11.01
N PHE A 59 5.75 -8.50 10.27
CA PHE A 59 6.83 -8.58 9.30
C PHE A 59 7.43 -7.19 9.11
N GLN A 60 8.66 -7.16 8.62
CA GLN A 60 9.32 -5.92 8.19
C GLN A 60 9.11 -5.74 6.69
N SER A 61 9.06 -4.49 6.24
CA SER A 61 8.90 -4.18 4.82
C SER A 61 10.08 -4.74 4.03
N GLN A 62 9.79 -5.39 2.89
CA GLN A 62 10.81 -5.95 1.99
C GLN A 62 11.27 -4.91 0.94
N SER A 63 11.16 -3.62 1.24
CA SER A 63 11.58 -2.57 0.33
C SER A 63 13.10 -2.47 0.32
N SER A 64 13.72 -2.70 -0.84
CA SER A 64 15.16 -2.44 -1.07
C SER A 64 15.51 -0.95 -1.10
N LYS A 65 14.48 -0.09 -1.02
CA LYS A 65 14.56 1.36 -0.80
C LYS A 65 14.06 1.69 0.60
N ALA A 66 14.64 1.05 1.60
CA ALA A 66 14.57 1.51 2.98
C ALA A 66 15.81 2.38 3.20
N ASP A 67 15.63 3.69 3.29
CA ASP A 67 16.65 4.59 3.85
C ASP A 67 16.61 4.46 5.39
#